data_AF-G7EKH3-F1
#
_entry.id   AF-G7EKH3-F1
#
_cell.length_a   1.000
_cell.length_b   1.000
_cell.length_c   1.000
_cell.angle_alpha   90.00
_cell.angle_beta   90.00
_cell.angle_gamma   90.00
#
_symmetry.space_group_name_H-M   'P 1'
#
loop_
_entity.id
_entity.type
_entity.pdbx_description
1 polymer ?
#
loop_
_entity_poly.entity_id
_entity_poly.type
_entity_poly.pdbx_seq_one_letter_code
_entity_poly.pdbx_strand_id
1 'polypeptide(L)'
;MKKILFVYLLIVSSLSYAEAEKENTVTETTKSMVSGLVKFSKDLIEGADEGVDEGRKTGLSQDGAVLIDNGTDLEKYLSIKLLNVNKESDTVSSIELGFKNSNEHPVRVINLVESENIIAIDIDGYATNLAKGEGNPLNVTIPSKAGKKQKFYFELAPDSIKEIRIMGKVYTK
;
A
#
# COMPACT_ATOMS: atom_id res chain seq x y z
N MET A 1 60.34 -20.45 -39.45
CA MET A 1 60.54 -20.17 -38.01
C MET A 1 59.17 -20.08 -37.35
N LYS A 2 58.95 -20.84 -36.26
CA LYS A 2 58.13 -20.55 -35.04
C LYS A 2 56.94 -19.55 -35.19
N LYS A 3 55.68 -19.77 -34.79
CA LYS A 3 54.96 -20.67 -33.85
C LYS A 3 53.43 -20.41 -34.11
N ILE A 4 52.57 -21.44 -34.22
CA ILE A 4 51.57 -21.91 -33.21
C ILE A 4 50.46 -20.84 -32.93
N LEU A 5 49.14 -21.07 -32.90
CA LEU A 5 48.17 -22.18 -33.06
C LEU A 5 46.81 -21.60 -32.53
N PHE A 6 45.71 -22.37 -32.64
CA PHE A 6 44.40 -22.23 -31.92
C PHE A 6 43.37 -21.27 -32.56
N VAL A 7 42.16 -21.65 -33.00
CA VAL A 7 41.37 -22.89 -32.88
C VAL A 7 40.40 -23.03 -34.04
N TYR A 8 40.49 -24.15 -34.75
CA TYR A 8 39.38 -24.81 -35.43
C TYR A 8 38.62 -25.63 -34.38
N LEU A 9 37.30 -25.45 -34.24
CA LEU A 9 36.36 -26.57 -34.09
C LEU A 9 34.92 -26.08 -34.28
N LEU A 10 34.51 -26.01 -35.55
CA LEU A 10 33.13 -25.95 -35.97
C LEU A 10 32.71 -27.38 -36.33
N ILE A 11 31.54 -27.79 -35.82
CA ILE A 11 30.67 -28.85 -36.33
C ILE A 11 31.09 -30.30 -36.01
N VAL A 12 30.43 -30.89 -35.00
CA VAL A 12 30.06 -32.32 -35.01
C VAL A 12 28.64 -32.49 -34.44
N SER A 13 27.72 -32.73 -35.38
CA SER A 13 26.51 -33.59 -35.34
C SER A 13 25.48 -33.53 -34.20
N SER A 14 24.27 -33.18 -34.64
CA SER A 14 22.96 -33.78 -34.30
C SER A 14 22.96 -35.14 -33.56
N LEU A 15 22.38 -35.15 -32.36
CA LEU A 15 21.60 -36.27 -31.83
C LEU A 15 20.40 -35.69 -31.08
N SER A 16 19.20 -36.00 -31.59
CA SER A 16 17.92 -35.73 -30.93
C SER A 16 17.87 -36.44 -29.58
N TYR A 17 17.55 -35.68 -28.53
CA TYR A 17 16.85 -36.19 -27.36
C TYR A 17 15.61 -35.33 -27.17
N ALA A 18 14.44 -35.95 -27.35
CA ALA A 18 13.18 -35.38 -26.94
C ALA A 18 13.15 -35.41 -25.41
N GLU A 19 13.21 -34.25 -24.78
CA GLU A 19 13.00 -34.10 -23.35
C GLU A 19 11.93 -33.02 -23.13
N ALA A 20 10.99 -33.36 -22.27
CA ALA A 20 9.65 -32.82 -22.19
C ALA A 20 9.57 -31.29 -22.01
N GLU A 21 8.48 -30.74 -22.54
CA GLU A 21 8.01 -29.36 -22.39
C GLU A 21 8.14 -28.89 -20.93
N LYS A 22 9.17 -28.08 -20.67
CA LYS A 22 9.21 -27.22 -19.47
C LYS A 22 8.37 -26.00 -19.77
N GLU A 23 7.16 -26.00 -19.23
CA GLU A 23 6.29 -24.84 -19.12
C GLU A 23 7.07 -23.68 -18.50
N ASN A 24 7.25 -22.61 -19.27
CA ASN A 24 8.08 -21.47 -18.92
C ASN A 24 7.40 -20.63 -17.82
N THR A 25 7.86 -20.80 -16.58
CA THR A 25 7.52 -19.94 -15.42
C THR A 25 7.76 -18.44 -15.64
N VAL A 26 8.68 -18.08 -16.55
CA VAL A 26 8.96 -16.67 -16.94
C VAL A 26 7.83 -16.08 -17.80
N THR A 27 7.17 -16.91 -18.62
CA THR A 27 6.08 -16.46 -19.51
C THR A 27 4.75 -16.34 -18.77
N GLU A 28 4.52 -17.20 -17.78
CA GLU A 28 3.40 -17.12 -16.84
C GLU A 28 3.47 -15.83 -16.00
N THR A 29 4.64 -15.54 -15.42
CA THR A 29 4.84 -14.35 -14.56
C THR A 29 4.61 -13.05 -15.32
N THR A 30 5.09 -12.96 -16.56
CA THR A 30 4.89 -11.77 -17.41
C THR A 30 3.45 -11.61 -17.87
N LYS A 31 2.74 -12.70 -18.19
CA LYS A 31 1.30 -12.66 -18.50
C LYS A 31 0.45 -12.24 -17.31
N SER A 32 0.77 -12.73 -16.12
CA SER A 32 0.07 -12.37 -14.89
C SER A 32 0.25 -10.89 -14.54
N MET A 33 1.47 -10.35 -14.68
CA MET A 33 1.75 -8.92 -14.48
C MET A 33 1.02 -8.03 -15.51
N VAL A 34 1.04 -8.40 -16.79
CA VAL A 34 0.34 -7.66 -17.85
C VAL A 34 -1.18 -7.71 -17.64
N SER A 35 -1.71 -8.86 -17.23
CA SER A 35 -3.14 -9.04 -16.98
C SER A 35 -3.60 -8.28 -15.73
N GLY A 36 -2.77 -8.25 -14.68
CA GLY A 36 -2.99 -7.44 -13.48
C GLY A 36 -3.02 -5.94 -13.80
N LEU A 37 -2.07 -5.47 -14.62
CA LEU A 37 -2.03 -4.08 -15.07
C LEU A 37 -3.26 -3.72 -15.92
N VAL A 38 -3.66 -4.57 -16.87
CA VAL A 38 -4.83 -4.33 -17.72
C VAL A 38 -6.13 -4.31 -16.91
N LYS A 39 -6.28 -5.22 -15.93
CA LYS A 39 -7.46 -5.25 -15.07
C LYS A 39 -7.51 -4.01 -14.18
N PHE A 40 -6.39 -3.64 -13.56
CA PHE A 40 -6.27 -2.44 -12.76
C PHE A 40 -6.53 -1.16 -13.58
N SER A 41 -6.02 -1.08 -14.82
CA SER A 41 -6.32 0.02 -15.75
C SER A 41 -7.80 0.09 -16.12
N LYS A 42 -8.47 -1.05 -16.31
CA LYS A 42 -9.93 -1.07 -16.57
C LYS A 42 -10.72 -0.60 -15.36
N ASP A 43 -10.39 -1.09 -14.17
CA ASP A 43 -11.07 -0.69 -12.93
C ASP A 43 -10.87 0.81 -12.62
N LEU A 44 -9.74 1.40 -13.03
CA LEU A 44 -9.51 2.85 -12.96
C LEU A 44 -10.33 3.64 -13.98
N ILE A 45 -10.46 3.15 -15.22
CA ILE A 45 -11.19 3.83 -16.29
C ILE A 45 -12.70 3.78 -16.04
N GLU A 46 -13.22 2.67 -15.53
CA GLU A 46 -14.63 2.52 -15.18
C GLU A 46 -15.04 3.46 -14.03
N GLY A 47 -14.13 3.72 -13.08
CA GLY A 47 -14.34 4.73 -12.02
C GLY A 47 -14.23 6.20 -12.47
N ALA A 48 -13.80 6.47 -13.71
CA ALA A 48 -13.68 7.84 -14.25
C ALA A 48 -15.00 8.36 -14.86
N ASP A 49 -15.90 7.48 -15.28
CA ASP A 49 -17.17 7.84 -15.94
C ASP A 49 -18.21 8.41 -14.95
N GLU A 50 -18.04 8.19 -13.64
CA GLU A 50 -18.86 8.76 -12.55
C GLU A 50 -18.34 10.14 -12.05
N GLY A 51 -17.30 10.69 -12.68
CA GLY A 51 -16.41 11.71 -12.13
C GLY A 51 -16.79 13.19 -12.31
N VAL A 52 -18.01 13.62 -11.95
CA VAL A 52 -18.35 15.06 -11.94
C VAL A 52 -18.33 15.70 -10.54
N ASP A 53 -18.57 14.95 -9.45
CA ASP A 53 -18.71 15.56 -8.11
C ASP A 53 -17.51 15.40 -7.15
N GLU A 54 -16.55 14.51 -7.41
CA GLU A 54 -15.48 14.17 -6.45
C GLU A 54 -14.08 14.28 -7.08
N GLY A 55 -13.43 15.42 -6.87
CA GLY A 55 -12.06 15.67 -7.34
C GLY A 55 -11.03 14.67 -6.79
N ARG A 56 -10.12 14.24 -7.69
CA ARG A 56 -8.94 13.39 -7.43
C ARG A 56 -9.19 12.00 -6.81
N LYS A 57 -10.15 11.22 -7.33
CA LYS A 57 -10.17 9.78 -7.01
C LYS A 57 -8.90 9.05 -7.48
N THR A 58 -8.31 8.29 -6.57
CA THR A 58 -7.38 7.15 -6.73
C THR A 58 -6.59 7.09 -8.02
N GLY A 59 -5.32 7.52 -7.96
CA GLY A 59 -4.37 7.48 -9.08
C GLY A 59 -3.17 6.57 -8.78
N LEU A 60 -2.39 6.25 -9.82
CA LEU A 60 -1.07 5.64 -9.63
C LEU A 60 -0.02 6.71 -9.41
N SER A 61 0.86 6.46 -8.46
CA SER A 61 2.12 7.18 -8.35
C SER A 61 3.11 6.70 -9.43
N GLN A 62 4.16 7.48 -9.68
CA GLN A 62 5.21 7.14 -10.65
C GLN A 62 5.94 5.83 -10.30
N ASP A 63 5.95 5.47 -9.01
CA ASP A 63 6.52 4.21 -8.51
C ASP A 63 5.52 3.04 -8.53
N GLY A 64 4.34 3.22 -9.13
CA GLY A 64 3.30 2.20 -9.25
C GLY A 64 2.48 1.98 -7.97
N ALA A 65 2.62 2.82 -6.95
CA ALA A 65 1.76 2.76 -5.78
C ALA A 65 0.34 3.29 -6.08
N VAL A 66 -0.68 2.59 -5.61
CA VAL A 66 -2.08 3.07 -5.63
C VAL A 66 -2.22 4.15 -4.56
N LEU A 67 -2.64 5.37 -4.95
CA LEU A 67 -2.86 6.49 -4.04
C LEU A 67 -4.28 6.44 -3.47
N ILE A 68 -4.41 6.56 -2.15
CA ILE A 68 -5.70 6.54 -1.45
C ILE A 68 -5.86 7.84 -0.66
N ASP A 69 -6.95 8.55 -0.89
CA ASP A 69 -7.30 9.79 -0.21
C ASP A 69 -8.76 9.83 0.31
N ASN A 70 -9.49 8.72 0.19
CA ASN A 70 -10.88 8.61 0.64
C ASN A 70 -11.15 7.27 1.35
N GLY A 71 -12.18 7.25 2.18
CA GLY A 71 -12.53 6.08 3.00
C GLY A 71 -13.04 4.87 2.22
N THR A 72 -13.69 5.08 1.07
CA THR A 72 -14.21 3.98 0.24
C THR A 72 -13.06 3.15 -0.33
N ASP A 73 -12.08 3.82 -0.93
CA ASP A 73 -10.89 3.15 -1.46
C ASP A 73 -10.00 2.61 -0.33
N LEU A 74 -9.97 3.26 0.84
CA LEU A 74 -9.24 2.76 2.00
C LEU A 74 -9.67 1.33 2.38
N GLU A 75 -10.97 1.07 2.51
CA GLU A 75 -11.50 -0.25 2.86
C GLU A 75 -11.39 -1.26 1.70
N LYS A 76 -11.45 -0.78 0.46
CA LYS A 76 -11.27 -1.61 -0.73
C LYS A 76 -9.84 -2.18 -0.82
N TYR A 77 -8.84 -1.34 -0.54
CA TYR A 77 -7.44 -1.70 -0.75
C TYR A 77 -6.72 -2.21 0.51
N LEU A 78 -7.16 -1.81 1.71
CA LEU A 78 -6.47 -2.12 2.96
C LEU A 78 -7.41 -2.69 4.01
N SER A 79 -6.91 -3.71 4.73
CA SER A 79 -7.50 -4.11 6.00
C SER A 79 -6.75 -3.41 7.13
N ILE A 80 -7.47 -2.61 7.92
CA ILE A 80 -6.90 -1.79 8.99
C ILE A 80 -7.43 -2.26 10.34
N LYS A 81 -6.56 -2.27 11.35
CA LYS A 81 -6.92 -2.57 12.74
C LYS A 81 -6.25 -1.60 13.69
N LEU A 82 -6.99 -1.18 14.71
CA LEU A 82 -6.40 -0.59 15.89
C LEU A 82 -5.68 -1.69 16.69
N LEU A 83 -4.38 -1.53 16.86
CA LEU A 83 -3.56 -2.51 17.58
C LEU A 83 -3.33 -2.10 19.02
N ASN A 84 -3.01 -0.83 19.26
CA ASN A 84 -2.81 -0.33 20.61
C ASN A 84 -3.09 1.16 20.74
N VAL A 85 -3.43 1.58 21.96
CA VAL A 85 -3.37 2.98 22.41
C VAL A 85 -2.31 3.04 23.50
N ASN A 86 -1.26 3.83 23.27
CA ASN A 86 -0.13 3.95 24.18
C ASN A 86 -0.16 5.31 24.88
N LYS A 87 0.23 5.32 26.15
CA LYS A 87 0.48 6.53 26.92
C LYS A 87 1.88 7.07 26.60
N GLU A 88 1.96 8.26 26.04
CA GLU A 88 3.24 8.97 25.85
C GLU A 88 3.45 9.98 26.99
N SER A 89 2.38 10.62 27.46
CA SER A 89 2.32 11.43 28.69
C SER A 89 0.90 11.43 29.27
N ASP A 90 0.63 12.22 30.32
CA ASP A 90 -0.72 12.37 30.88
C ASP A 90 -1.72 13.03 29.90
N THR A 91 -1.22 13.79 28.93
CA THR A 91 -2.04 14.54 27.95
C THR A 91 -1.77 14.14 26.50
N VAL A 92 -0.85 13.20 26.26
CA VAL A 92 -0.43 12.77 24.92
C VAL A 92 -0.49 11.26 24.81
N SER A 93 -1.02 10.79 23.68
CA SER A 93 -1.11 9.38 23.35
C SER A 93 -0.57 9.10 21.95
N SER A 94 -0.16 7.84 21.74
CA SER A 94 0.09 7.32 20.40
C SER A 94 -0.81 6.12 20.10
N ILE A 95 -1.47 6.13 18.95
CA ILE A 95 -2.31 5.05 18.48
C ILE A 95 -1.54 4.25 17.44
N GLU A 96 -1.30 2.96 17.71
CA GLU A 96 -0.68 2.04 16.74
C GLU A 96 -1.78 1.38 15.90
N LEU A 97 -1.73 1.63 14.59
CA LEU A 97 -2.58 1.02 13.59
C LEU A 97 -1.80 -0.02 12.78
N GLY A 98 -2.43 -1.14 12.50
CA GLY A 98 -1.94 -2.17 11.60
C GLY A 98 -2.67 -2.10 10.27
N PHE A 99 -1.93 -1.84 9.20
CA PHE A 99 -2.44 -1.86 7.83
C PHE A 99 -1.97 -3.14 7.14
N LYS A 100 -2.87 -3.88 6.51
CA LYS A 100 -2.54 -5.05 5.68
C LYS A 100 -2.95 -4.81 4.24
N ASN A 101 -2.01 -5.03 3.33
CA ASN A 101 -2.21 -4.96 1.89
C ASN A 101 -2.05 -6.34 1.27
N SER A 102 -3.15 -6.90 0.76
CA SER A 102 -3.16 -8.18 0.03
C SER A 102 -3.03 -8.02 -1.49
N ASN A 103 -2.87 -6.80 -1.99
CA ASN A 103 -2.74 -6.50 -3.41
C ASN A 103 -1.29 -6.70 -3.91
N GLU A 104 -1.13 -6.76 -5.23
CA GLU A 104 0.17 -6.91 -5.91
C GLU A 104 0.98 -5.61 -5.96
N HIS A 105 0.33 -4.46 -5.75
CA HIS A 105 0.96 -3.15 -5.78
C HIS A 105 1.02 -2.53 -4.38
N PRO A 106 2.03 -1.68 -4.08
CA PRO A 106 2.02 -0.86 -2.89
C PRO A 106 0.78 0.03 -2.86
N VAL A 107 0.27 0.29 -1.66
CA VAL A 107 -0.83 1.23 -1.45
C VAL A 107 -0.30 2.38 -0.60
N ARG A 108 -0.49 3.61 -1.04
CA ARG A 108 -0.03 4.82 -0.35
C ARG A 108 -1.24 5.65 0.06
N VAL A 109 -1.52 5.69 1.36
CA VAL A 109 -2.53 6.57 1.94
C VAL A 109 -1.91 7.95 2.10
N ILE A 110 -2.50 8.97 1.48
CA ILE A 110 -1.95 10.33 1.42
C ILE A 110 -2.77 11.31 2.26
N ASN A 111 -2.30 12.55 2.36
CA ASN A 111 -2.99 13.67 3.00
C ASN A 111 -3.36 13.44 4.47
N LEU A 112 -2.59 12.62 5.18
CA LEU A 112 -2.96 12.13 6.52
C LEU A 112 -3.02 13.23 7.58
N VAL A 113 -2.30 14.33 7.38
CA VAL A 113 -2.26 15.48 8.30
C VAL A 113 -3.30 16.55 7.97
N GLU A 114 -4.04 16.39 6.87
CA GLU A 114 -5.16 17.27 6.57
C GLU A 114 -6.30 17.02 7.58
N SER A 115 -7.08 18.06 7.85
CA SER A 115 -8.18 17.99 8.83
C SER A 115 -9.12 16.84 8.49
N GLU A 116 -9.60 16.14 9.51
CA GLU A 116 -10.59 15.04 9.40
C GLU A 116 -10.10 13.74 8.71
N ASN A 117 -8.92 13.72 8.09
CA ASN A 117 -8.38 12.49 7.51
C ASN A 117 -7.89 11.48 8.55
N ILE A 118 -7.33 11.96 9.66
CA ILE A 118 -7.12 11.14 10.87
C ILE A 118 -7.49 11.95 12.10
N ILE A 119 -8.48 11.46 12.85
CA ILE A 119 -8.93 12.07 14.11
C ILE A 119 -9.13 11.00 15.18
N ALA A 120 -8.83 11.35 16.43
CA ALA A 120 -9.27 10.60 17.59
C ALA A 120 -10.56 11.24 18.12
N ILE A 121 -11.55 10.43 18.47
CA ILE A 121 -12.76 10.88 19.15
C ILE A 121 -12.66 10.46 20.61
N ASP A 122 -12.90 11.40 21.50
CA ASP A 122 -12.90 11.12 22.93
C ASP A 122 -14.24 10.53 23.43
N ILE A 123 -14.26 10.13 24.71
CA ILE A 123 -15.46 9.58 25.37
C ILE A 123 -16.64 10.56 25.42
N ASP A 124 -16.37 11.86 25.38
CA ASP A 124 -17.38 12.93 25.40
C ASP A 124 -17.86 13.28 23.98
N GLY A 125 -17.23 12.73 22.94
CA GLY A 125 -17.61 12.87 21.54
C GLY A 125 -16.90 14.00 20.81
N TYR A 126 -15.86 14.62 21.37
CA TYR A 126 -15.07 15.65 20.70
C TYR A 126 -13.94 15.04 19.87
N ALA A 127 -13.66 15.69 18.74
CA ALA A 127 -12.61 15.26 17.81
C ALA A 127 -11.29 15.99 18.08
N THR A 128 -10.19 15.24 18.05
CA THR A 128 -8.82 15.75 18.12
C THR A 128 -8.07 15.32 16.86
N ASN A 129 -7.50 16.29 16.14
CA ASN A 129 -6.64 16.04 14.99
C ASN A 129 -5.27 15.49 15.44
N LEU A 130 -4.50 14.97 14.49
CA LEU A 130 -3.10 14.62 14.71
C LEU A 130 -2.31 15.78 15.35
N ALA A 131 -1.47 15.45 16.33
CA ALA A 131 -0.55 16.40 16.95
C ALA A 131 0.43 16.97 15.91
N LYS A 132 0.72 18.27 16.02
CA LYS A 132 1.64 18.96 15.10
C LYS A 132 3.10 18.67 15.50
N GLY A 133 3.93 18.27 14.54
CA GLY A 133 5.38 18.13 14.74
C GLY A 133 5.85 16.82 15.39
N GLU A 134 4.95 15.99 15.92
CA GLU A 134 5.26 14.73 16.64
C GLU A 134 5.56 13.54 15.70
N GLY A 135 6.23 13.77 14.58
CA GLY A 135 6.61 12.70 13.66
C GLY A 135 5.44 12.01 12.93
N ASN A 136 4.24 12.59 12.98
CA ASN A 136 3.09 12.13 12.21
C ASN A 136 3.39 12.21 10.70
N PRO A 137 3.25 11.10 9.96
CA PRO A 137 3.64 11.07 8.55
C PRO A 137 2.59 11.78 7.67
N LEU A 138 3.06 12.49 6.63
CA LEU A 138 2.18 13.07 5.61
C LEU A 138 1.44 12.00 4.80
N ASN A 139 2.07 10.84 4.62
CA ASN A 139 1.55 9.69 3.91
C ASN A 139 2.15 8.39 4.45
N VAL A 140 1.43 7.29 4.28
CA VAL A 140 1.89 5.95 4.68
C VAL A 140 1.79 5.02 3.48
N THR A 141 2.94 4.50 3.05
CA THR A 141 2.99 3.41 2.06
C THR A 141 3.03 2.05 2.75
N ILE A 142 2.12 1.18 2.34
CA ILE A 142 2.04 -0.23 2.73
C ILE A 142 2.55 -1.05 1.54
N PRO A 143 3.62 -1.84 1.72
CA PRO A 143 4.16 -2.67 0.64
C PRO A 143 3.12 -3.67 0.11
N SER A 144 3.30 -4.15 -1.12
CA SER A 144 2.50 -5.23 -1.67
C SER A 144 2.65 -6.51 -0.83
N LYS A 145 1.56 -7.28 -0.72
CA LYS A 145 1.51 -8.58 0.00
C LYS A 145 2.07 -8.55 1.43
N ALA A 146 2.03 -7.41 2.10
CA ALA A 146 2.62 -7.23 3.42
C ALA A 146 1.74 -6.35 4.34
N GLY A 147 2.06 -6.39 5.63
CA GLY A 147 1.50 -5.49 6.63
C GLY A 147 2.51 -4.44 7.08
N LYS A 148 2.03 -3.27 7.46
CA LYS A 148 2.81 -2.21 8.11
C LYS A 148 2.11 -1.73 9.36
N LYS A 149 2.86 -1.58 10.44
CA LYS A 149 2.42 -0.88 11.65
C LYS A 149 2.80 0.58 11.55
N GLN A 150 1.91 1.48 11.94
CA GLN A 150 2.16 2.91 12.00
C GLN A 150 1.60 3.48 13.29
N LYS A 151 2.39 4.33 13.95
CA LYS A 151 1.95 5.11 15.10
C LYS A 151 1.50 6.50 14.65
N PHE A 152 0.42 6.98 15.26
CA PHE A 152 -0.09 8.33 15.11
C PHE A 152 -0.22 8.98 16.48
N TYR A 153 0.25 10.21 16.61
CA TYR A 153 0.33 10.94 17.88
C TYR A 153 -0.79 11.97 17.98
N PHE A 154 -1.38 12.06 19.17
CA PHE A 154 -2.48 12.98 19.49
C PHE A 154 -2.21 13.67 20.82
N GLU A 155 -2.56 14.96 20.90
CA GLU A 155 -2.64 15.72 22.16
C GLU A 155 -3.94 15.37 22.90
N LEU A 156 -4.10 14.09 23.21
CA LEU A 156 -5.26 13.53 23.88
C LEU A 156 -4.78 12.45 24.86
N ALA A 157 -5.34 12.44 26.06
CA ALA A 157 -5.02 11.42 27.06
C ALA A 157 -5.42 10.01 26.54
N PRO A 158 -4.61 8.97 26.81
CA PRO A 158 -4.88 7.62 26.29
C PRO A 158 -6.22 7.05 26.77
N ASP A 159 -6.57 7.31 28.02
CA ASP A 159 -7.79 6.78 28.64
C ASP A 159 -9.07 7.52 28.20
N SER A 160 -8.94 8.67 27.53
CA SER A 160 -10.09 9.40 26.99
C SER A 160 -10.41 9.00 25.55
N ILE A 161 -9.58 8.21 24.87
CA ILE A 161 -9.82 7.80 23.47
C ILE A 161 -10.94 6.75 23.42
N LYS A 162 -12.01 7.07 22.70
CA LYS A 162 -13.13 6.16 22.41
C LYS A 162 -12.93 5.42 21.10
N GLU A 163 -12.59 6.15 20.03
CA GLU A 163 -12.38 5.61 18.69
C GLU A 163 -11.39 6.45 17.90
N ILE A 164 -10.81 5.87 16.86
CA ILE A 164 -10.06 6.61 15.84
C ILE A 164 -10.82 6.55 14.52
N ARG A 165 -10.86 7.65 13.79
CA ARG A 165 -11.39 7.70 12.43
C ARG A 165 -10.29 7.99 11.43
N ILE A 166 -10.30 7.25 10.33
CA ILE A 166 -9.41 7.47 9.18
C ILE A 166 -10.29 7.65 7.96
N MET A 167 -10.27 8.85 7.37
CA MET A 167 -11.07 9.21 6.19
C MET A 167 -12.55 8.83 6.38
N GLY A 168 -13.09 9.16 7.57
CA GLY A 168 -14.47 8.84 7.97
C GLY A 168 -14.74 7.39 8.42
N LYS A 169 -13.78 6.46 8.28
CA LYS A 169 -13.93 5.07 8.73
C LYS A 169 -13.53 4.90 10.19
N VAL A 170 -14.38 4.23 10.97
CA VAL A 170 -14.24 4.10 12.42
C VAL A 170 -13.46 2.84 12.78
N TYR A 171 -12.50 2.97 13.70
CA TYR A 171 -11.75 1.85 14.26
C TYR A 171 -11.74 1.94 15.78
N THR A 172 -12.09 0.82 16.40
CA THR A 172 -12.10 0.62 17.85
C THR A 172 -11.26 -0.62 18.19
N LYS A 173 -10.96 -0.79 19.47
CA LYS A 173 -10.23 -1.96 19.97
C LYS A 173 -11.13 -3.20 20.01
#